data_AF-Q1N0G3-F1
#
_entry.id   AF-Q1N0G3-F1
#
_cell.length_a   1.000
_cell.length_b   1.000
_cell.length_c   1.000
_cell.angle_alpha   90.00
_cell.angle_beta   90.00
_cell.angle_gamma   90.00
#
_symmetry.space_group_name_H-M   'P 1'
#
loop_
_entity.id
_entity.type
_entity.pdbx_description
1 polymer ?
#
loop_
_entity_poly.entity_id
_entity_poly.type
_entity_poly.pdbx_seq_one_letter_code
_entity_poly.pdbx_strand_id
1 'polypeptide(L)'
;MAKVALSLILLGSIFLMSTYTQAAEQDSDGDGISDRYERLSKTNAQDPNSKPVDMDGDGIPDAYDMDSDGDGVNNWQDAFPKDASRYSKHETQSNQSSDKKDTDGDGFSNALEKENGTNPYDANSFPDADGPVLELVDMPEVVDQEIVQVRGMAFDQGMGIKKVQVVNADGDIFLGHFEYTTHFQVKVRLNRGENQLQVAAFDSANNVSRRFLSLTYAP
;
A
#
# COMPACT_ATOMS: atom_id res chain seq x y z
N MET A 1 14.77 -30.84 48.15
CA MET A 1 14.76 -29.39 47.88
C MET A 1 14.01 -29.16 46.58
N ALA A 2 13.12 -28.17 46.57
CA ALA A 2 12.39 -27.55 45.45
C ALA A 2 11.55 -28.42 44.48
N LYS A 3 10.22 -28.24 44.57
CA LYS A 3 9.26 -28.42 43.46
C LYS A 3 9.45 -27.27 42.46
N VAL A 4 9.37 -27.53 41.16
CA VAL A 4 8.84 -26.56 40.18
C VAL A 4 7.98 -27.32 39.17
N ALA A 5 6.73 -26.91 39.07
CA ALA A 5 5.74 -27.30 38.08
C ALA A 5 5.50 -26.14 37.10
N LEU A 6 4.76 -26.43 36.03
CA LEU A 6 4.15 -25.49 35.05
C LEU A 6 5.13 -24.88 34.01
N SER A 7 4.80 -24.73 32.73
CA SER A 7 3.48 -24.66 32.09
C SER A 7 3.55 -25.03 30.61
N LEU A 8 2.46 -25.60 30.08
CA LEU A 8 2.19 -25.89 28.68
C LEU A 8 1.30 -24.78 28.12
N ILE A 9 1.76 -23.97 27.17
CA ILE A 9 0.97 -23.06 26.31
C ILE A 9 1.78 -22.91 25.00
N LEU A 10 1.57 -23.71 23.96
CA LEU A 10 0.61 -23.52 22.84
C LEU A 10 0.60 -22.09 22.27
N LEU A 11 1.18 -21.87 21.09
CA LEU A 11 0.51 -21.30 19.91
C LEU A 11 1.52 -20.95 18.81
N GLY A 12 1.05 -21.08 17.58
CA GLY A 12 1.86 -21.07 16.38
C GLY A 12 2.61 -19.77 16.14
N SER A 13 3.87 -19.92 15.81
CA SER A 13 4.55 -19.02 14.89
C SER A 13 5.00 -19.92 13.76
N ILE A 14 4.04 -20.27 12.89
CA ILE A 14 4.40 -20.68 11.54
C ILE A 14 5.13 -19.46 11.00
N PHE A 15 6.46 -19.51 11.07
CA PHE A 15 7.31 -18.74 10.20
C PHE A 15 6.90 -19.24 8.82
N LEU A 16 5.97 -18.53 8.19
CA LEU A 16 5.83 -18.57 6.74
C LEU A 16 7.16 -18.01 6.25
N MET A 17 8.21 -18.85 6.24
CA MET A 17 9.17 -18.80 5.16
C MET A 17 8.27 -18.79 3.93
N SER A 18 8.18 -17.61 3.29
CA SER A 18 7.63 -17.50 1.98
C SER A 18 8.56 -18.32 1.10
N THR A 19 8.37 -19.65 1.10
CA THR A 19 8.99 -20.52 0.14
C THR A 19 8.23 -20.30 -1.15
N TYR A 20 8.39 -19.11 -1.73
CA TYR A 20 8.48 -19.02 -3.17
C TYR A 20 9.65 -19.94 -3.50
N THR A 21 9.28 -21.16 -3.86
CA THR A 21 10.18 -22.04 -4.58
C THR A 21 10.45 -21.27 -5.87
N GLN A 22 11.46 -20.41 -5.84
CA GLN A 22 12.03 -19.80 -7.02
C GLN A 22 12.59 -21.01 -7.77
N ALA A 23 11.78 -21.54 -8.69
CA ALA A 23 12.27 -22.48 -9.68
C ALA A 23 13.53 -21.83 -10.21
N ALA A 24 14.69 -22.48 -10.06
CA ALA A 24 15.97 -21.94 -10.46
C ALA A 24 15.85 -21.52 -11.94
N GLU A 25 15.57 -20.23 -12.15
CA GLU A 25 15.48 -19.68 -13.48
C GLU A 25 16.90 -19.65 -14.03
N GLN A 26 17.03 -19.84 -15.33
CA GLN A 26 18.33 -19.83 -15.98
C GLN A 26 18.98 -18.46 -15.79
N ASP A 27 20.20 -18.46 -15.25
CA ASP A 27 21.09 -17.30 -15.10
C ASP A 27 22.38 -17.66 -15.86
N SER A 28 22.48 -17.15 -17.08
CA SER A 28 23.47 -17.58 -18.06
C SER A 28 24.85 -16.96 -17.86
N ASP A 29 24.96 -15.82 -17.16
CA ASP A 29 26.23 -15.16 -16.84
C ASP A 29 26.59 -15.15 -15.34
N GLY A 30 25.68 -15.61 -14.48
CA GLY A 30 25.92 -15.91 -13.08
C GLY A 30 25.96 -14.66 -12.19
N ASP A 31 25.25 -13.60 -12.58
CA ASP A 31 25.29 -12.31 -11.90
C ASP A 31 24.23 -12.13 -10.79
N GLY A 32 23.34 -13.11 -10.65
CA GLY A 32 22.27 -13.14 -9.65
C GLY A 32 20.89 -12.77 -10.19
N ILE A 33 20.77 -12.30 -11.44
CA ILE A 33 19.49 -11.99 -12.10
C ILE A 33 19.19 -13.06 -13.15
N SER A 34 17.94 -13.53 -13.21
CA SER A 34 17.55 -14.50 -14.25
C SER A 34 17.54 -13.90 -15.66
N ASP A 35 17.86 -14.72 -16.67
CA ASP A 35 17.75 -14.39 -18.11
C ASP A 35 16.37 -13.83 -18.49
N ARG A 36 15.32 -14.23 -17.76
CA ARG A 36 13.94 -13.75 -17.94
C ARG A 36 13.82 -12.28 -17.56
N TYR A 37 14.29 -11.92 -16.36
CA TYR A 37 14.21 -10.56 -15.83
C TYR A 37 15.08 -9.59 -16.63
N GLU A 38 16.23 -10.05 -17.11
CA GLU A 38 17.08 -9.25 -17.99
C GLU A 38 16.45 -8.98 -19.35
N ARG A 39 15.78 -9.98 -19.94
CA ARG A 39 15.02 -9.78 -21.20
C ARG A 39 13.88 -8.78 -21.02
N LEU A 40 13.17 -8.83 -19.90
CA LEU A 40 12.11 -7.88 -19.56
C LEU A 40 12.67 -6.45 -19.37
N SER A 41 13.84 -6.37 -18.72
CA SER A 41 14.54 -5.11 -18.44
C SER A 41 15.38 -4.59 -19.61
N LYS A 42 15.48 -5.36 -20.71
CA LYS A 42 16.29 -5.08 -21.91
C LYS A 42 17.80 -5.00 -21.63
N THR A 43 18.27 -5.79 -20.67
CA THR A 43 19.69 -6.00 -20.37
C THR A 43 20.19 -7.30 -21.04
N ASN A 44 21.46 -7.68 -20.86
CA ASN A 44 22.11 -8.71 -21.67
C ASN A 44 22.56 -9.88 -20.80
N ALA A 45 21.80 -10.98 -20.87
CA ALA A 45 21.98 -12.21 -20.09
C ALA A 45 23.24 -13.04 -20.37
N GLN A 46 24.24 -12.46 -21.01
CA GLN A 46 25.54 -13.08 -21.27
C GLN A 46 26.68 -12.17 -20.80
N ASP A 47 26.35 -11.00 -20.23
CA ASP A 47 27.30 -10.02 -19.75
C ASP A 47 26.94 -9.63 -18.31
N PRO A 48 27.71 -10.10 -17.31
CA PRO A 48 27.39 -9.91 -15.89
C PRO A 48 27.52 -8.45 -15.42
N ASN A 49 27.92 -7.53 -16.31
CA ASN A 49 27.93 -6.09 -16.05
C ASN A 49 26.69 -5.37 -16.62
N SER A 50 25.88 -6.08 -17.39
CA SER A 50 24.69 -5.56 -18.06
C SER A 50 23.45 -6.07 -17.34
N LYS A 51 23.16 -5.49 -16.17
CA LYS A 51 22.05 -5.91 -15.31
C LYS A 51 21.12 -4.79 -14.88
N PRO A 52 19.84 -5.08 -14.58
CA PRO A 52 18.93 -4.09 -14.04
C PRO A 52 19.29 -3.75 -12.59
N VAL A 53 18.65 -2.70 -12.04
CA VAL A 53 18.80 -2.37 -10.62
C VAL A 53 18.05 -3.41 -9.79
N ASP A 54 18.74 -3.94 -8.79
CA ASP A 54 18.29 -4.90 -7.78
C ASP A 54 18.96 -4.45 -6.48
N MET A 55 18.21 -3.72 -5.67
CA MET A 55 18.76 -2.92 -4.57
C MET A 55 18.93 -3.72 -3.27
N ASP A 56 18.09 -4.71 -3.02
CA ASP A 56 18.20 -5.61 -1.88
C ASP A 56 18.99 -6.89 -2.21
N GLY A 57 19.19 -7.18 -3.50
CA GLY A 57 20.03 -8.27 -3.99
C GLY A 57 19.34 -9.62 -3.92
N ASP A 58 18.01 -9.66 -3.97
CA ASP A 58 17.22 -10.90 -3.89
C ASP A 58 17.05 -11.63 -5.24
N GLY A 59 17.51 -11.00 -6.33
CA GLY A 59 17.45 -11.52 -7.69
C GLY A 59 16.22 -11.06 -8.50
N ILE A 60 15.35 -10.24 -7.91
CA ILE A 60 14.20 -9.60 -8.54
C ILE A 60 14.55 -8.12 -8.79
N PRO A 61 14.55 -7.64 -10.05
CA PRO A 61 14.85 -6.24 -10.29
C PRO A 61 13.80 -5.31 -9.67
N ASP A 62 14.20 -4.13 -9.17
CA ASP A 62 13.34 -3.13 -8.49
C ASP A 62 12.03 -2.83 -9.25
N ALA A 63 12.05 -2.88 -10.59
CA ALA A 63 10.89 -2.61 -11.44
C ALA A 63 9.78 -3.69 -11.34
N TYR A 64 10.13 -4.87 -10.84
CA TYR A 64 9.27 -6.04 -10.70
C TYR A 64 9.19 -6.54 -9.24
N ASP A 65 9.93 -5.90 -8.36
CA ASP A 65 9.98 -6.21 -6.95
C ASP A 65 8.90 -5.43 -6.18
N MET A 66 8.27 -6.12 -5.22
CA MET A 66 7.28 -5.54 -4.34
C MET A 66 7.90 -4.91 -3.09
N ASP A 67 9.15 -5.20 -2.76
CA ASP A 67 9.90 -4.71 -1.58
C ASP A 67 11.36 -4.44 -1.97
N SER A 68 11.59 -3.34 -2.72
CA SER A 68 12.84 -3.10 -3.44
C SER A 68 14.05 -2.85 -2.56
N ASP A 69 13.88 -2.56 -1.28
CA ASP A 69 14.99 -2.41 -0.35
C ASP A 69 15.05 -3.55 0.69
N GLY A 70 14.16 -4.54 0.58
CA GLY A 70 14.20 -5.78 1.34
C GLY A 70 14.02 -5.58 2.83
N ASP A 71 13.34 -4.49 3.24
CA ASP A 71 13.15 -4.14 4.64
C ASP A 71 11.93 -4.84 5.28
N GLY A 72 11.15 -5.54 4.45
CA GLY A 72 9.96 -6.29 4.82
C GLY A 72 8.66 -5.51 4.67
N VAL A 73 8.70 -4.28 4.16
CA VAL A 73 7.54 -3.43 3.87
C VAL A 73 7.42 -3.25 2.37
N ASN A 74 6.25 -3.58 1.80
CA ASN A 74 6.09 -3.42 0.35
C ASN A 74 6.31 -1.96 -0.07
N ASN A 75 6.88 -1.73 -1.27
CA ASN A 75 7.15 -0.44 -1.89
C ASN A 75 5.97 0.56 -1.88
N TRP A 76 4.74 0.08 -1.89
CA TRP A 76 3.52 0.91 -1.85
C TRP A 76 3.02 1.21 -0.42
N GLN A 77 3.59 0.53 0.58
CA GLN A 77 3.39 0.69 2.02
C GLN A 77 4.60 1.33 2.71
N ASP A 78 5.70 1.54 1.98
CA ASP A 78 6.91 2.13 2.52
C ASP A 78 7.06 3.60 2.09
N ALA A 79 7.34 4.46 3.08
CA ALA A 79 7.63 5.87 2.89
C ALA A 79 9.02 6.10 2.30
N PHE A 80 9.92 5.13 2.44
CA PHE A 80 11.28 5.18 1.92
C PHE A 80 11.65 3.91 1.13
N PRO A 81 10.93 3.58 0.03
CA PRO A 81 10.97 2.29 -0.69
C PRO A 81 12.28 1.99 -1.46
N LYS A 82 13.37 2.65 -1.05
CA LYS A 82 14.72 2.61 -1.61
C LYS A 82 15.78 2.79 -0.50
N ASP A 83 15.38 2.69 0.76
CA ASP A 83 16.23 2.91 1.92
C ASP A 83 15.80 1.98 3.05
N ALA A 84 16.34 0.76 3.01
CA ALA A 84 16.08 -0.31 3.96
C ALA A 84 16.33 0.07 5.43
N SER A 85 17.06 1.17 5.66
CA SER A 85 17.33 1.69 7.01
C SER A 85 16.19 2.55 7.57
N ARG A 86 15.16 2.83 6.75
CA ARG A 86 14.08 3.76 7.03
C ARG A 86 12.69 3.13 6.78
N TYR A 87 12.37 2.03 7.45
CA TYR A 87 11.01 1.51 7.46
C TYR A 87 9.98 2.50 8.07
N SER A 88 8.72 2.42 7.62
CA SER A 88 7.56 2.78 8.43
C SER A 88 7.41 1.79 9.59
N LYS A 89 8.24 1.94 10.63
CA LYS A 89 7.83 1.53 11.97
C LYS A 89 7.59 2.81 12.74
N HIS A 90 6.34 2.95 13.12
CA HIS A 90 5.84 3.65 14.30
C HIS A 90 6.56 3.31 15.63
N GLU A 91 7.72 2.65 15.61
CA GLU A 91 8.52 2.36 16.79
C GLU A 91 9.93 2.91 16.56
N THR A 92 10.26 3.95 17.32
CA THR A 92 11.60 4.55 17.52
C THR A 92 12.19 5.46 16.44
N GLN A 93 11.50 6.57 16.13
CA GLN A 93 12.18 7.85 15.84
C GLN A 93 11.95 8.87 16.98
N SER A 94 12.00 8.42 18.24
CA SER A 94 12.04 9.28 19.43
C SER A 94 13.40 9.96 19.67
N ASN A 95 14.31 9.98 18.68
CA ASN A 95 15.70 10.41 18.89
C ASN A 95 16.31 11.33 17.80
N GLN A 96 15.56 11.84 16.81
CA GLN A 96 16.10 12.83 15.86
C GLN A 96 15.65 14.28 16.10
N SER A 97 14.61 14.51 16.93
CA SER A 97 14.29 15.86 17.40
C SER A 97 14.90 16.10 18.77
N SER A 98 15.59 17.22 18.94
CA SER A 98 16.13 17.67 20.23
C SER A 98 15.04 17.92 21.29
N ASP A 99 13.78 18.07 20.87
CA ASP A 99 12.62 18.16 21.75
C ASP A 99 11.94 16.78 21.88
N LYS A 100 12.15 16.14 23.03
CA LYS A 100 11.44 14.90 23.43
C LYS A 100 10.04 15.14 23.99
N LYS A 101 9.51 16.35 23.82
CA LYS A 101 8.18 16.68 24.32
C LYS A 101 7.17 16.05 23.36
N ASP A 102 6.36 15.17 23.92
CA ASP A 102 5.20 14.51 23.33
C ASP A 102 4.07 14.78 24.34
N THR A 103 3.07 15.59 23.94
CA THR A 103 2.11 16.18 24.88
C THR A 103 0.79 15.42 24.95
N ASP A 104 0.40 14.75 23.88
CA ASP A 104 -0.78 13.88 23.81
C ASP A 104 -0.44 12.40 23.95
N GLY A 105 0.84 12.03 23.88
CA GLY A 105 1.33 10.70 24.22
C GLY A 105 1.10 9.66 23.13
N ASP A 106 1.00 10.08 21.87
CA ASP A 106 0.81 9.19 20.72
C ASP A 106 2.13 8.61 20.16
N GLY A 107 3.26 9.00 20.76
CA GLY A 107 4.59 8.55 20.38
C GLY A 107 5.31 9.48 19.40
N PHE A 108 4.67 10.56 18.95
CA PHE A 108 5.29 11.58 18.12
C PHE A 108 5.66 12.82 18.94
N SER A 109 6.83 13.40 18.67
CA SER A 109 7.19 14.64 19.35
C SER A 109 6.39 15.82 18.79
N ASN A 110 6.03 16.77 19.66
CA ASN A 110 5.40 18.03 19.27
C ASN A 110 6.11 18.76 18.12
N ALA A 111 7.43 18.64 18.03
CA ALA A 111 8.23 19.24 16.97
C ALA A 111 8.00 18.55 15.61
N LEU A 112 7.99 17.21 15.60
CA LEU A 112 7.75 16.38 14.42
C LEU A 112 6.32 16.55 13.90
N GLU A 113 5.34 16.55 14.79
CA GLU A 113 3.94 16.78 14.43
C GLU A 113 3.74 18.17 13.81
N LYS A 114 4.37 19.19 14.40
CA LYS A 114 4.34 20.56 13.85
C LYS A 114 4.99 20.64 12.47
N GLU A 115 6.09 19.91 12.24
CA GLU A 115 6.74 19.82 10.93
C GLU A 115 5.85 19.15 9.88
N ASN A 116 5.09 18.12 10.29
CA ASN A 116 4.17 17.38 9.43
C ASN A 116 2.75 17.97 9.38
N GLY A 117 2.49 19.08 10.09
CA GLY A 117 1.20 19.77 10.10
C GLY A 117 0.09 19.06 10.89
N THR A 118 0.45 18.15 11.79
CA THR A 118 -0.47 17.44 12.68
C THR A 118 -0.55 18.16 14.04
N ASN A 119 -1.40 17.71 14.96
CA ASN A 119 -1.75 18.45 16.18
C ASN A 119 -1.14 17.83 17.44
N PRO A 120 -0.14 18.49 18.08
CA PRO A 120 0.55 18.00 19.27
C PRO A 120 -0.23 17.87 20.57
N TYR A 121 -1.55 17.98 20.50
CA TYR A 121 -2.43 17.92 21.66
C TYR A 121 -3.62 16.99 21.37
N ASP A 122 -3.57 16.21 20.29
CA ASP A 122 -4.59 15.26 19.87
C ASP A 122 -3.93 13.98 19.37
N ALA A 123 -3.96 12.94 20.20
CA ALA A 123 -3.35 11.65 19.93
C ALA A 123 -3.91 10.91 18.70
N ASN A 124 -4.98 11.40 18.06
CA ASN A 124 -5.49 10.87 16.78
C ASN A 124 -4.99 11.67 15.57
N SER A 125 -4.14 12.67 15.79
CA SER A 125 -3.58 13.55 14.78
C SER A 125 -2.07 13.38 14.72
N PHE A 126 -1.62 12.29 14.13
CA PHE A 126 -0.21 11.95 14.00
C PHE A 126 0.25 11.97 12.54
N PRO A 127 1.57 12.14 12.29
CA PRO A 127 2.14 11.98 10.96
C PRO A 127 1.81 10.59 10.39
N ASP A 128 1.02 10.59 9.33
CA ASP A 128 0.55 9.38 8.65
C ASP A 128 0.88 9.49 7.16
N ALA A 129 1.74 8.60 6.69
CA ALA A 129 2.16 8.53 5.29
C ALA A 129 1.51 7.36 4.54
N ASP A 130 0.77 6.49 5.25
CA ASP A 130 0.22 5.28 4.69
C ASP A 130 -1.06 5.59 3.92
N GLY A 131 -1.16 5.02 2.72
CA GLY A 131 -2.35 5.14 1.88
C GLY A 131 -3.49 4.26 2.40
N PRO A 132 -4.75 4.66 2.18
CA PRO A 132 -5.87 3.84 2.57
C PRO A 132 -5.94 2.59 1.69
N VAL A 133 -6.29 1.44 2.25
CA VAL A 133 -6.60 0.26 1.43
C VAL A 133 -7.93 0.47 0.73
N LEU A 134 -7.96 0.22 -0.59
CA LEU A 134 -9.15 0.35 -1.43
C LEU A 134 -9.38 -0.93 -2.23
N GLU A 135 -10.50 -1.58 -1.95
CA GLU A 135 -10.99 -2.76 -2.67
C GLU A 135 -12.37 -2.48 -3.26
N LEU A 136 -12.57 -2.90 -4.51
CA LEU A 136 -13.83 -2.75 -5.22
C LEU A 136 -14.55 -4.09 -5.30
N VAL A 137 -15.87 -4.06 -5.20
CA VAL A 137 -16.70 -5.21 -5.56
C VAL A 137 -16.76 -5.28 -7.07
N ASP A 138 -16.58 -6.49 -7.63
CA ASP A 138 -16.67 -6.73 -9.06
C ASP A 138 -17.98 -6.18 -9.64
N MET A 139 -17.86 -5.48 -10.76
CA MET A 139 -18.97 -4.94 -11.52
C MET A 139 -19.04 -5.63 -12.90
N PRO A 140 -20.25 -5.81 -13.45
CA PRO A 140 -20.38 -6.34 -14.80
C PRO A 140 -19.78 -5.36 -15.81
N GLU A 141 -19.12 -5.90 -16.84
CA GLU A 141 -18.53 -5.10 -17.93
C GLU A 141 -19.60 -4.37 -18.76
N VAL A 142 -20.84 -4.86 -18.75
CA VAL A 142 -21.97 -4.27 -19.46
C VAL A 142 -23.15 -4.07 -18.51
N VAL A 143 -23.74 -2.89 -18.52
CA VAL A 143 -24.90 -2.51 -17.70
C VAL A 143 -26.01 -1.91 -18.56
N ASP A 144 -27.25 -2.11 -18.15
CA ASP A 144 -28.48 -1.59 -18.79
C ASP A 144 -29.06 -0.35 -18.06
N GLN A 145 -28.44 0.05 -16.94
CA GLN A 145 -28.86 1.19 -16.13
C GLN A 145 -27.95 2.40 -16.35
N GLU A 146 -28.55 3.58 -16.51
CA GLU A 146 -27.82 4.86 -16.59
C GLU A 146 -27.10 5.22 -15.29
N ILE A 147 -27.66 4.82 -14.13
CA ILE A 147 -27.07 5.07 -12.82
C ILE A 147 -26.68 3.74 -12.21
N VAL A 148 -25.39 3.57 -11.94
CA VAL A 148 -24.83 2.39 -11.30
C VAL A 148 -24.30 2.71 -9.91
N GLN A 149 -24.16 1.67 -9.08
CA GLN A 149 -23.58 1.76 -7.76
C GLN A 149 -22.21 1.12 -7.76
N VAL A 150 -21.16 1.94 -7.72
CA VAL A 150 -19.80 1.48 -7.46
C VAL A 150 -19.69 1.21 -5.96
N ARG A 151 -19.37 -0.01 -5.58
CA ARG A 151 -19.30 -0.45 -4.18
C ARG A 151 -17.92 -1.04 -3.87
N GLY A 152 -17.54 -1.00 -2.62
CA GLY A 152 -16.25 -1.49 -2.19
C GLY A 152 -16.02 -1.34 -0.70
N MET A 153 -14.80 -1.67 -0.29
CA MET A 153 -14.28 -1.43 1.04
C MET A 153 -13.15 -0.42 0.96
N ALA A 154 -13.14 0.53 1.89
CA ALA A 154 -12.03 1.41 2.15
C ALA A 154 -11.74 1.40 3.65
N PHE A 155 -10.49 1.17 4.02
CA PHE A 155 -10.06 1.27 5.41
C PHE A 155 -8.64 1.83 5.46
N ASP A 156 -8.32 2.45 6.57
CA ASP A 156 -7.01 3.02 6.83
C ASP A 156 -6.59 2.65 8.26
N GLN A 157 -5.32 2.34 8.45
CA GLN A 157 -4.74 1.99 9.75
C GLN A 157 -4.16 3.22 10.47
N GLY A 158 -3.97 4.33 9.74
CA GLY A 158 -3.54 5.60 10.27
C GLY A 158 -4.71 6.47 10.74
N MET A 159 -4.83 7.69 10.22
CA MET A 159 -5.81 8.68 10.68
C MET A 159 -7.24 8.46 10.15
N GLY A 160 -7.52 7.32 9.54
CA GLY A 160 -8.82 6.89 9.08
C GLY A 160 -9.23 7.50 7.74
N ILE A 161 -10.31 6.95 7.16
CA ILE A 161 -10.81 7.40 5.86
C ILE A 161 -11.54 8.73 5.97
N LYS A 162 -11.10 9.71 5.17
CA LYS A 162 -11.75 11.02 5.02
C LYS A 162 -12.87 11.01 4.00
N LYS A 163 -12.64 10.41 2.82
CA LYS A 163 -13.65 10.33 1.75
C LYS A 163 -13.34 9.26 0.70
N VAL A 164 -14.38 8.85 -0.01
CA VAL A 164 -14.28 8.11 -1.27
C VAL A 164 -15.00 8.89 -2.37
N GLN A 165 -14.45 8.93 -3.57
CA GLN A 165 -15.07 9.54 -4.73
C GLN A 165 -14.81 8.72 -5.99
N VAL A 166 -15.68 8.87 -6.98
CA VAL A 166 -15.46 8.39 -8.34
C VAL A 166 -15.37 9.59 -9.28
N VAL A 167 -14.44 9.54 -10.22
CA VAL A 167 -14.28 10.53 -11.28
C VAL A 167 -14.45 9.85 -12.62
N ASN A 168 -15.28 10.39 -13.52
CA ASN A 168 -15.40 9.89 -14.89
C ASN A 168 -14.37 10.55 -15.83
N ALA A 169 -14.31 10.10 -17.07
CA ALA A 169 -13.42 10.67 -18.08
C ALA A 169 -13.68 12.16 -18.40
N ASP A 170 -14.91 12.64 -18.16
CA ASP A 170 -15.30 14.04 -18.36
C ASP A 170 -14.88 14.94 -17.18
N GLY A 171 -14.41 14.37 -16.08
CA GLY A 171 -13.99 15.08 -14.88
C GLY A 171 -15.11 15.32 -13.86
N ASP A 172 -16.31 14.76 -14.07
CA ASP A 172 -17.38 14.80 -13.09
C ASP A 172 -17.01 14.00 -11.84
N ILE A 173 -17.28 14.57 -10.67
CA ILE A 173 -16.97 13.96 -9.37
C ILE A 173 -18.26 13.46 -8.73
N PHE A 174 -18.29 12.16 -8.44
CA PHE A 174 -19.35 11.50 -7.70
C PHE A 174 -18.84 11.17 -6.30
N LEU A 175 -19.45 11.76 -5.28
CA LEU A 175 -19.05 11.54 -3.89
C LEU A 175 -19.68 10.25 -3.35
N GLY A 176 -18.85 9.44 -2.70
CA GLY A 176 -19.28 8.24 -2.00
C GLY A 176 -19.83 8.53 -0.61
N HIS A 177 -20.52 7.55 -0.06
CA HIS A 177 -20.86 7.50 1.35
C HIS A 177 -20.61 6.12 1.92
N PHE A 178 -20.36 6.08 3.22
CA PHE A 178 -20.13 4.86 3.97
C PHE A 178 -21.46 4.33 4.52
N GLU A 179 -21.79 3.09 4.19
CA GLU A 179 -22.96 2.40 4.76
C GLU A 179 -22.62 1.83 6.15
N TYR A 180 -21.38 1.37 6.31
CA TYR A 180 -20.79 0.83 7.54
C TYR A 180 -19.38 1.39 7.72
N THR A 181 -18.67 0.91 8.73
CA THR A 181 -17.32 1.39 9.08
C THR A 181 -16.31 1.38 7.92
N THR A 182 -16.39 0.39 7.03
CA THR A 182 -15.44 0.25 5.89
C THR A 182 -16.11 0.19 4.54
N HIS A 183 -17.42 -0.04 4.47
CA HIS A 183 -18.13 -0.28 3.21
C HIS A 183 -18.64 1.04 2.66
N PHE A 184 -18.26 1.34 1.42
CA PHE A 184 -18.73 2.53 0.72
C PHE A 184 -19.57 2.17 -0.50
N GLN A 185 -20.40 3.13 -0.89
CA GLN A 185 -21.04 3.13 -2.19
C GLN A 185 -21.04 4.52 -2.83
N VAL A 186 -20.92 4.54 -4.16
CA VAL A 186 -20.95 5.75 -4.99
C VAL A 186 -21.95 5.55 -6.11
N LYS A 187 -22.93 6.45 -6.21
CA LYS A 187 -23.87 6.47 -7.34
C LYS A 187 -23.25 7.26 -8.48
N VAL A 188 -23.03 6.58 -9.60
CA VAL A 188 -22.35 7.14 -10.77
C VAL A 188 -23.31 7.15 -11.94
N ARG A 189 -23.47 8.31 -12.57
CA ARG A 189 -24.19 8.43 -13.85
C ARG A 189 -23.23 8.10 -14.99
N LEU A 190 -23.67 7.23 -15.89
CA LEU A 190 -22.91 6.79 -17.04
C LEU A 190 -23.35 7.52 -18.31
N ASN A 191 -22.39 7.74 -19.20
CA ASN A 191 -22.66 8.11 -20.58
C ASN A 191 -22.98 6.85 -21.39
N ARG A 192 -23.79 6.96 -22.43
CA ARG A 192 -24.08 5.82 -23.31
C ARG A 192 -22.78 5.33 -23.97
N GLY A 193 -22.55 4.02 -23.98
CA GLY A 193 -21.32 3.41 -24.49
C GLY A 193 -20.27 3.19 -23.40
N GLU A 194 -18.99 3.26 -23.78
CA GLU A 194 -17.87 2.99 -22.86
C GLU A 194 -17.68 4.10 -21.83
N ASN A 195 -17.45 3.71 -20.58
CA ASN A 195 -17.16 4.61 -19.46
C ASN A 195 -15.89 4.13 -18.75
N GLN A 196 -14.96 5.06 -18.54
CA GLN A 196 -13.79 4.87 -17.70
C GLN A 196 -13.99 5.65 -16.41
N LEU A 197 -13.91 4.95 -15.28
CA LEU A 197 -14.12 5.50 -13.95
C LEU A 197 -12.87 5.30 -13.11
N GLN A 198 -12.42 6.36 -12.45
CA GLN A 198 -11.39 6.32 -11.44
C GLN A 198 -12.03 6.41 -10.06
N VAL A 199 -11.92 5.35 -9.27
CA VAL A 199 -12.33 5.32 -7.86
C VAL A 199 -11.14 5.71 -7.01
N ALA A 200 -11.32 6.64 -6.07
CA ALA A 200 -10.27 7.12 -5.19
C ALA A 200 -10.76 7.18 -3.73
N ALA A 201 -9.98 6.61 -2.82
CA ALA A 201 -10.15 6.75 -1.37
C ALA A 201 -9.06 7.67 -0.82
N PHE A 202 -9.42 8.56 0.09
CA PHE A 202 -8.53 9.51 0.74
C PHE A 202 -8.64 9.32 2.25
N ASP A 203 -7.52 9.24 2.96
CA ASP A 203 -7.48 9.32 4.41
C ASP A 203 -7.46 10.78 4.91
N SER A 204 -7.39 10.93 6.23
CA SER A 204 -7.31 12.22 6.90
C SER A 204 -5.94 12.91 6.74
N ALA A 205 -4.85 12.18 6.47
CA ALA A 205 -3.54 12.71 6.09
C ALA A 205 -3.49 13.21 4.64
N ASN A 206 -4.52 12.92 3.84
CA ASN A 206 -4.62 13.15 2.40
C ASN A 206 -3.77 12.20 1.54
N ASN A 207 -3.35 11.04 2.07
CA ASN A 207 -2.85 9.97 1.21
C ASN A 207 -4.04 9.38 0.43
N VAL A 208 -3.74 8.71 -0.68
CA VAL A 208 -4.78 8.39 -1.67
C VAL A 208 -4.50 7.11 -2.44
N SER A 209 -5.45 6.18 -2.38
CA SER A 209 -5.46 4.96 -3.19
C SER A 209 -6.44 5.06 -4.34
N ARG A 210 -6.06 4.48 -5.48
CA ARG A 210 -6.84 4.55 -6.73
C ARG A 210 -7.08 3.17 -7.32
N ARG A 211 -8.24 3.02 -7.94
CA ARG A 211 -8.63 1.87 -8.77
C ARG A 211 -9.35 2.37 -10.01
N PHE A 212 -9.19 1.65 -11.11
CA PHE A 212 -9.83 1.98 -12.38
C PHE A 212 -10.86 0.93 -12.73
N LEU A 213 -12.02 1.37 -13.21
CA LEU A 213 -13.10 0.54 -13.71
C LEU A 213 -13.42 0.95 -15.14
N SER A 214 -13.65 -0.05 -15.99
CA SER A 214 -14.15 0.14 -17.35
C SER A 214 -15.45 -0.64 -17.48
N LEU A 215 -16.50 0.02 -17.93
CA LEU A 215 -17.79 -0.62 -18.20
C LEU A 215 -18.54 0.07 -19.34
N THR A 216 -19.44 -0.66 -19.98
CA THR A 216 -20.25 -0.20 -21.10
C THR A 216 -21.71 -0.06 -20.68
N TYR A 217 -22.29 1.13 -20.86
CA TYR A 217 -23.72 1.33 -20.72
C TYR A 217 -24.43 1.10 -22.05
N ALA A 218 -25.20 0.01 -22.12
CA ALA A 218 -26.00 -0.42 -23.25
C ALA A 218 -27.47 -0.61 -22.82
N PRO A 219 -28.32 0.44 -22.94
CA PRO A 219 -29.73 0.39 -22.56
C PRO A 219 -30.60 -0.49 -23.48
#